data_AF-A0A9J5YH98-F1
#
_entry.id   AF-A0A9J5YH98-F1
#
_cell.length_a   1.000
_cell.length_b   1.000
_cell.length_c   1.000
_cell.angle_alpha   90.00
_cell.angle_beta   90.00
_cell.angle_gamma   90.00
#
_symmetry.space_group_name_H-M   'P 1'
#
loop_
_entity.id
_entity.type
_entity.pdbx_description
1 polymer ?
#
loop_
_entity_poly.entity_id
_entity_poly.type
_entity_poly.pdbx_seq_one_letter_code
_entity_poly.pdbx_strand_id
1 'polypeptide(L)'
;MWHFFNYNGKRLENFSPLEEVVESFCSGVHLYGPFFEHVLEYWEENLKIDPKMELEKIALFLGKPFVNEDDLEIVLKKCSLEKLKNLEVNKSGSILYNVHNSSFFKKGVVGDWKNHLTPKMEEQLDKITRLKLQGSGLEL
;
A
#
# COMPACT_ATOMS: atom_id res chain seq x y z
N MET A 1 6.43 -4.40 -1.51
CA MET A 1 7.83 -4.14 -1.08
C MET A 1 8.88 -4.47 -2.16
N TRP A 2 8.58 -5.34 -3.14
CA TRP A 2 9.46 -5.72 -4.26
C TRP A 2 10.27 -4.57 -4.89
N HIS A 3 9.61 -3.52 -5.40
CA HIS A 3 10.32 -2.37 -6.01
C HIS A 3 11.29 -1.64 -5.06
N PHE A 4 11.07 -1.68 -3.74
CA PHE A 4 11.97 -1.06 -2.75
C PHE A 4 13.27 -1.84 -2.59
N PHE A 5 13.14 -3.17 -2.61
CA PHE A 5 14.29 -4.06 -2.65
C PHE A 5 15.00 -3.99 -4.02
N ASN A 6 14.29 -3.67 -5.09
CA ASN A 6 14.85 -3.53 -6.45
C ASN A 6 15.60 -2.22 -6.71
N TYR A 7 15.24 -1.11 -6.05
CA TYR A 7 15.95 0.17 -6.22
C TYR A 7 17.39 0.12 -5.66
N ASN A 8 17.66 -0.82 -4.74
CA ASN A 8 19.00 -1.09 -4.19
C ASN A 8 19.81 -2.03 -5.10
N GLY A 9 20.14 -1.56 -6.31
CA GLY A 9 20.83 -2.33 -7.36
C GLY A 9 22.29 -2.71 -7.09
N LYS A 10 22.70 -3.01 -5.84
CA LYS A 10 24.07 -3.45 -5.51
C LYS A 10 24.19 -4.60 -4.49
N ARG A 11 23.10 -5.27 -4.08
CA ARG A 11 23.22 -6.35 -3.07
C ARG A 11 22.61 -7.72 -3.40
N LEU A 12 21.90 -7.87 -4.50
CA LEU A 12 21.33 -9.17 -4.89
C LEU A 12 21.54 -9.38 -6.38
N GLU A 13 22.62 -10.04 -6.76
CA GLU A 13 22.90 -10.43 -8.16
C GLU A 13 21.96 -11.52 -8.68
N ASN A 14 20.96 -11.96 -7.90
CA ASN A 14 19.92 -12.88 -8.35
C ASN A 14 18.57 -12.38 -7.87
N PHE A 15 17.86 -11.64 -8.72
CA PHE A 15 16.49 -11.20 -8.46
C PHE A 15 15.52 -12.31 -8.84
N SER A 16 14.53 -12.57 -7.99
CA SER A 16 13.38 -13.37 -8.37
C SER A 16 12.58 -12.65 -9.47
N PRO A 17 12.33 -13.31 -10.61
CA PRO A 17 11.35 -12.86 -11.61
C PRO A 17 10.02 -12.46 -10.97
N LEU A 18 9.30 -11.54 -11.60
CA LEU A 18 8.02 -11.06 -11.08
C LEU A 18 7.00 -12.20 -10.92
N GLU A 19 7.12 -13.23 -11.77
CA GLU A 19 6.38 -14.49 -11.70
C GLU A 19 6.54 -15.18 -10.34
N GLU A 20 7.78 -15.34 -9.88
CA GLU A 20 8.08 -15.97 -8.57
C GLU A 20 7.52 -15.14 -7.42
N VAL A 21 7.52 -13.81 -7.56
CA VAL A 21 6.97 -12.90 -6.54
C VAL A 21 5.44 -13.03 -6.49
N VAL A 22 4.78 -13.14 -7.65
CA VAL A 22 3.34 -13.39 -7.72
C VAL A 22 2.99 -14.76 -7.13
N GLU A 23 3.80 -15.78 -7.39
CA GLU A 23 3.64 -17.11 -6.79
C GLU A 23 3.83 -17.11 -5.26
N SER A 24 4.89 -16.46 -4.77
CA SER A 24 5.15 -16.23 -3.34
C SER A 24 4.00 -15.46 -2.67
N PHE A 25 3.44 -14.45 -3.35
CA PHE A 25 2.26 -13.74 -2.87
C PHE A 25 1.03 -14.65 -2.77
N CYS A 26 0.73 -15.41 -3.83
CA CYS A 26 -0.44 -16.29 -3.88
C CYS A 26 -0.37 -17.43 -2.87
N SER A 27 0.83 -17.93 -2.57
CA SER A 27 1.06 -18.97 -1.56
C SER A 27 1.12 -18.42 -0.13
N GLY A 28 1.12 -17.09 0.05
CA GLY A 28 1.25 -16.44 1.35
C GLY A 28 2.67 -16.48 1.94
N VAL A 29 3.66 -17.02 1.21
CA VAL A 29 5.05 -17.15 1.65
C VAL A 29 5.83 -15.90 1.24
N HIS A 30 5.47 -14.77 1.84
CA HIS A 30 6.16 -13.49 1.67
C HIS A 30 6.24 -12.75 3.00
N LEU A 31 7.01 -11.67 3.04
CA LEU A 31 7.12 -10.85 4.24
C LEU A 31 5.72 -10.34 4.66
N TYR A 32 5.34 -10.61 5.91
CA TYR A 32 4.02 -10.33 6.49
C TYR A 32 2.83 -11.00 5.78
N GLY A 33 3.06 -12.13 5.09
CA GLY A 33 1.97 -12.98 4.61
C GLY A 33 1.46 -13.94 5.69
N PRO A 34 0.28 -14.54 5.50
CA PRO A 34 -0.59 -14.43 4.32
C PRO A 34 -1.41 -13.13 4.23
N PHE A 35 -1.45 -12.50 3.05
CA PHE A 35 -2.11 -11.20 2.85
C PHE A 35 -3.62 -11.21 3.10
N PHE A 36 -4.34 -12.20 2.57
CA PHE A 36 -5.81 -12.19 2.59
C PHE A 36 -6.35 -12.39 4.00
N GLU A 37 -5.69 -13.22 4.79
CA GLU A 37 -5.99 -13.49 6.18
C GLU A 37 -5.88 -12.19 7.00
N HIS A 38 -4.79 -11.43 6.82
CA HIS A 38 -4.69 -10.11 7.43
C HIS A 38 -5.80 -9.16 6.97
N VAL A 39 -6.12 -9.11 5.67
CA VAL A 39 -7.22 -8.25 5.18
C VAL A 39 -8.54 -8.61 5.85
N LEU A 40 -8.85 -9.91 5.97
CA LEU A 40 -10.09 -10.38 6.58
C LEU A 40 -10.15 -10.06 8.08
N GLU A 41 -9.07 -10.30 8.82
CA GLU A 41 -8.96 -9.93 10.25
C GLU A 41 -9.27 -8.44 10.45
N TYR A 42 -8.62 -7.56 9.68
CA TYR A 42 -8.86 -6.12 9.77
C TYR A 42 -10.26 -5.71 9.31
N TRP A 43 -10.82 -6.39 8.31
CA TRP A 43 -12.13 -6.08 7.75
C TRP A 43 -13.27 -6.38 8.73
N GLU A 44 -13.20 -7.51 9.43
CA GLU A 44 -14.16 -7.84 10.47
C GLU A 44 -14.12 -6.80 11.61
N GLU A 45 -12.95 -6.24 11.88
CA GLU A 45 -12.78 -5.20 12.90
C GLU A 45 -13.14 -3.77 12.41
N ASN A 46 -13.05 -3.48 11.11
CA ASN A 46 -13.15 -2.12 10.57
C ASN A 46 -14.03 -2.05 9.30
N LEU A 47 -15.31 -1.76 9.49
CA LEU A 47 -16.26 -1.51 8.40
C LEU A 47 -15.97 -0.17 7.68
N LYS A 48 -15.72 -0.24 6.36
CA LYS A 48 -15.70 0.83 5.33
C LYS A 48 -15.58 2.25 5.88
N ILE A 49 -14.34 2.73 6.01
CA ILE A 49 -14.03 3.99 6.66
C ILE A 49 -13.71 5.06 5.62
N ASP A 50 -14.43 6.19 5.70
CA ASP A 50 -14.10 7.43 5.00
C ASP A 50 -12.83 8.05 5.62
N PRO A 51 -11.78 8.36 4.83
CA PRO A 51 -10.57 9.03 5.31
C PRO A 51 -10.84 10.28 6.15
N LYS A 52 -11.91 11.03 5.84
CA LYS A 52 -12.32 12.21 6.60
C LYS A 52 -12.78 11.84 8.01
N MET A 53 -13.70 10.87 8.11
CA MET A 53 -14.19 10.35 9.38
C MET A 53 -13.06 9.75 10.22
N GLU A 54 -12.11 9.07 9.59
CA GLU A 54 -10.99 8.48 10.34
C GLU A 54 -10.05 9.53 10.89
N LEU A 55 -9.78 10.57 10.11
CA LEU A 55 -8.93 11.66 10.56
C LEU A 55 -9.57 12.41 11.74
N GLU A 56 -10.90 12.58 11.73
CA GLU A 56 -11.64 13.11 12.89
C GLU A 56 -11.54 12.21 14.12
N LYS A 57 -11.66 10.88 13.97
CA LYS A 57 -11.47 9.93 15.08
C LYS A 57 -10.04 9.98 15.64
N ILE A 58 -9.02 10.01 14.78
CA ILE A 58 -7.62 10.12 15.20
C ILE A 58 -7.39 11.43 15.95
N ALA A 59 -7.90 12.54 15.43
CA ALA A 59 -7.81 13.84 16.07
C ALA A 59 -8.48 13.85 17.45
N LEU A 60 -9.66 13.24 17.57
CA LEU A 60 -10.36 13.07 18.85
C LEU A 60 -9.56 12.20 19.82
N PHE A 61 -9.03 11.06 19.36
CA PHE A 61 -8.20 10.15 20.15
C PHE A 61 -6.93 10.83 20.70
N LEU A 62 -6.31 11.71 19.90
CA LEU A 62 -5.16 12.50 20.31
C LEU A 62 -5.51 13.71 21.20
N GLY A 63 -6.80 13.91 21.53
CA GLY A 63 -7.27 15.06 22.32
C GLY A 63 -7.17 16.40 21.57
N LYS A 64 -7.19 16.35 20.23
CA LYS A 64 -7.05 17.50 19.33
C LYS A 64 -8.14 17.50 18.25
N PRO A 65 -9.43 17.46 18.62
CA PRO A 65 -10.50 17.44 17.63
C PRO A 65 -10.45 18.68 16.74
N PHE A 66 -10.79 18.52 15.46
CA PHE A 66 -10.90 19.64 14.54
C PHE A 66 -12.02 20.59 14.96
N VAL A 67 -11.77 21.90 14.82
CA VAL A 67 -12.74 22.94 15.19
C VAL A 67 -13.64 23.28 14.01
N ASN A 68 -13.14 23.14 12.78
CA ASN A 68 -13.84 23.42 11.54
C ASN A 68 -13.37 22.45 10.43
N GLU A 69 -14.12 22.43 9.33
CA GLU A 69 -13.82 21.58 8.17
C GLU A 69 -12.57 22.04 7.41
N ASP A 70 -12.26 23.35 7.41
CA ASP A 70 -11.09 23.91 6.71
C ASP A 70 -9.77 23.33 7.26
N ASP A 71 -9.65 23.20 8.58
CA ASP A 71 -8.47 22.63 9.25
C ASP A 71 -8.27 21.15 8.87
N LEU A 72 -9.37 20.42 8.74
CA LEU A 72 -9.38 19.03 8.29
C LEU A 72 -8.95 18.91 6.83
N GLU A 73 -9.48 19.76 5.95
CA GLU A 73 -9.05 19.84 4.55
C GLU A 73 -7.57 20.20 4.41
N ILE A 74 -7.05 21.11 5.25
CA ILE A 74 -5.63 21.48 5.27
C ILE A 74 -4.77 20.26 5.61
N VAL A 75 -5.16 19.45 6.59
CA VAL A 75 -4.42 18.24 6.96
C VAL A 75 -4.48 17.21 5.83
N LEU A 76 -5.67 16.94 5.27
CA LEU A 76 -5.84 16.03 4.13
C LEU A 76 -4.94 16.46 2.95
N LYS A 77 -4.93 17.74 2.62
CA LYS A 77 -4.08 18.29 1.55
C LYS A 77 -2.59 18.15 1.87
N LYS A 78 -2.17 18.39 3.12
CA LYS A 78 -0.77 18.22 3.55
C LYS A 78 -0.32 16.77 3.52
N CYS A 79 -1.21 15.83 3.82
CA CYS A 79 -0.97 14.39 3.80
C CYS A 79 -1.20 13.76 2.41
N SER A 80 -1.64 14.54 1.41
CA SER A 80 -1.81 14.03 0.05
C SER A 80 -0.50 13.49 -0.53
N LEU A 81 -0.62 12.44 -1.33
CA LEU A 81 0.55 11.82 -1.96
C LEU A 81 1.35 12.83 -2.79
N GLU A 82 0.67 13.67 -3.56
CA GLU A 82 1.31 14.71 -4.37
C GLU A 82 2.13 15.68 -3.50
N LYS A 83 1.56 16.13 -2.38
CA LYS A 83 2.25 17.05 -1.48
C LYS A 83 3.46 16.38 -0.83
N LEU A 84 3.27 15.18 -0.28
CA LEU A 84 4.34 14.44 0.40
C LEU A 84 5.48 14.07 -0.55
N LYS A 85 5.16 13.57 -1.75
CA LYS A 85 6.14 13.22 -2.79
C LYS A 85 7.03 14.40 -3.20
N ASN A 86 6.48 15.62 -3.12
CA ASN A 86 7.17 16.83 -3.56
C ASN A 86 8.01 17.53 -2.48
N LEU A 87 8.00 17.04 -1.24
CA LEU A 87 8.86 17.57 -0.17
C LEU A 87 10.33 17.23 -0.43
N GLU A 88 11.24 18.18 -0.16
CA GLU A 88 12.68 17.99 -0.40
C GLU A 88 13.25 16.77 0.32
N VAL A 89 12.82 16.53 1.56
CA VAL A 89 13.21 15.34 2.34
C VAL A 89 12.82 14.04 1.65
N ASN A 90 11.75 14.02 0.85
CA ASN A 90 11.28 12.85 0.12
C ASN A 90 11.87 12.75 -1.29
N LYS A 91 12.44 13.84 -1.82
CA LYS A 91 13.11 13.89 -3.12
C LYS A 91 14.60 13.60 -3.07
N SER A 92 15.25 13.87 -1.93
CA SER A 92 16.71 13.79 -1.79
C SER A 92 17.18 13.07 -0.52
N GLY A 93 16.28 12.84 0.43
CA GLY A 93 16.61 12.15 1.67
C GLY A 93 16.75 10.64 1.50
N SER A 94 17.36 10.00 2.50
CA SER A 94 17.39 8.55 2.63
C SER A 94 17.24 8.18 4.10
N ILE A 95 16.67 7.00 4.36
CA ILE A 95 16.47 6.48 5.71
C ILE A 95 17.31 5.22 5.93
N LEU A 96 16.66 4.10 6.21
CA LEU A 96 17.27 2.82 6.51
C LEU A 96 17.97 2.23 5.29
N TYR A 97 19.17 1.68 5.51
CA TYR A 97 19.94 0.94 4.51
C TYR A 97 20.21 1.71 3.21
N ASN A 98 20.32 3.04 3.27
CA ASN A 98 20.47 3.94 2.11
C ASN A 98 19.33 3.85 1.09
N VAL A 99 18.14 3.39 1.50
CA VAL A 99 16.95 3.46 0.66
C VAL A 99 16.58 4.94 0.52
N HIS A 100 16.61 5.43 -0.72
CA HIS A 100 16.24 6.79 -1.02
C HIS A 100 14.74 7.00 -0.80
N ASN A 101 14.37 8.13 -0.19
CA ASN A 101 12.99 8.38 0.22
C ASN A 101 12.04 8.45 -0.99
N SER A 102 12.54 8.83 -2.17
CA SER A 102 11.70 8.91 -3.37
C SER A 102 11.17 7.55 -3.81
N SER A 103 11.84 6.45 -3.44
CA SER A 103 11.37 5.08 -3.72
C SER A 103 10.01 4.80 -3.06
N PHE A 104 9.67 5.51 -1.97
CA PHE A 104 8.39 5.39 -1.26
C PHE A 104 7.22 6.07 -1.96
N PHE A 105 7.49 6.96 -2.91
CA PHE A 105 6.48 7.78 -3.58
C PHE A 105 6.40 7.48 -5.08
N LYS A 106 5.68 6.41 -5.43
CA LYS A 106 5.47 6.00 -6.84
C LYS A 106 4.37 6.81 -7.53
N LYS A 107 3.63 6.20 -8.47
CA LYS A 107 2.52 6.85 -9.19
C LYS A 107 1.29 7.06 -8.31
N GLY A 108 0.99 6.12 -7.41
CA GLY A 108 -0.20 6.19 -6.55
C GLY A 108 -1.52 6.22 -7.29
N VAL A 109 -1.56 5.58 -8.47
CA VAL A 109 -2.76 5.50 -9.32
C VAL A 109 -3.30 4.08 -9.28
N VAL A 110 -4.62 3.96 -9.15
CA VAL A 110 -5.31 2.67 -9.22
C VAL A 110 -5.16 2.11 -10.64
N GLY A 111 -4.86 0.81 -10.75
CA GLY A 111 -4.76 0.11 -12.03
C GLY A 111 -3.37 0.09 -12.68
N ASP A 112 -2.34 0.70 -12.07
CA ASP A 112 -0.97 0.68 -12.65
C ASP A 112 -0.40 -0.74 -12.80
N TRP A 113 -0.95 -1.71 -12.05
CA TRP A 113 -0.56 -3.13 -12.15
C TRP A 113 -0.66 -3.68 -13.57
N LYS A 114 -1.58 -3.15 -14.41
CA LYS A 114 -1.74 -3.54 -15.82
C LYS A 114 -0.50 -3.27 -16.67
N ASN A 115 0.35 -2.35 -16.24
CA ASN A 115 1.61 -2.04 -16.92
C ASN A 115 2.75 -2.98 -16.54
N HIS A 116 2.57 -3.84 -15.53
CA HIS A 116 3.63 -4.70 -14.99
C HIS A 116 3.29 -6.19 -15.05
N LEU A 117 2.01 -6.54 -14.86
CA LEU A 117 1.57 -7.94 -14.83
C LEU A 117 1.28 -8.47 -16.23
N THR A 118 1.67 -9.71 -16.47
CA THR A 118 1.21 -10.46 -17.64
C THR A 118 -0.22 -10.96 -17.44
N PRO A 119 -0.98 -11.26 -18.51
CA PRO A 119 -2.35 -11.79 -18.39
C PRO A 119 -2.44 -13.03 -17.50
N LYS A 120 -1.42 -13.90 -17.53
CA LYS A 120 -1.36 -15.10 -16.68
C LYS A 120 -1.24 -14.75 -15.19
N MET A 121 -0.40 -13.76 -14.85
CA MET A 121 -0.26 -13.31 -13.45
C MET A 121 -1.54 -12.66 -12.95
N GLU A 122 -2.19 -11.84 -13.79
CA GLU A 122 -3.48 -11.22 -13.51
C GLU A 122 -4.52 -12.30 -13.20
N GLU A 123 -4.71 -13.27 -14.08
CA GLU A 123 -5.67 -14.37 -13.88
C GLU A 123 -5.40 -15.14 -12.57
N GLN A 124 -4.13 -15.40 -12.27
CA GLN A 124 -3.73 -16.08 -11.03
C GLN A 124 -4.13 -15.27 -9.78
N LEU A 125 -3.83 -13.97 -9.76
CA LEU A 125 -4.17 -13.06 -8.66
C LEU A 125 -5.69 -12.89 -8.50
N ASP A 126 -6.39 -12.78 -9.60
CA ASP A 126 -7.85 -12.71 -9.66
C ASP A 126 -8.50 -13.95 -9.06
N LYS A 127 -8.02 -15.13 -9.46
CA LYS A 127 -8.52 -16.41 -8.97
C LYS A 127 -8.31 -16.55 -7.46
N ILE A 128 -7.10 -16.28 -6.96
CA ILE A 128 -6.85 -16.40 -5.51
C ILE A 128 -7.63 -15.36 -4.71
N THR A 129 -7.79 -14.14 -5.23
CA THR A 129 -8.59 -13.08 -4.59
C THR A 129 -10.05 -13.50 -4.45
N ARG A 130 -10.66 -13.98 -5.55
CA ARG A 130 -12.05 -14.48 -5.51
C ARG A 130 -12.21 -15.64 -4.54
N LEU A 131 -11.28 -16.59 -4.51
CA LEU A 131 -11.34 -17.73 -3.60
C LEU A 131 -11.18 -17.33 -2.14
N LYS A 132 -10.23 -16.45 -1.83
CA LYS A 132 -9.88 -16.07 -0.45
C LYS A 132 -10.87 -15.09 0.16
N LEU A 133 -11.49 -14.24 -0.63
CA LEU A 133 -12.47 -13.25 -0.16
C LEU A 133 -13.92 -13.71 -0.31
N GLN A 134 -14.17 -14.92 -0.81
CA GLN A 134 -15.52 -15.45 -0.96
C GLN A 134 -16.26 -15.54 0.38
N GLY A 135 -17.47 -15.01 0.44
CA GLY A 135 -18.32 -14.97 1.61
C GLY A 135 -17.99 -13.86 2.62
N SER A 136 -17.01 -13.00 2.33
CA SER A 136 -16.56 -11.94 3.25
C SER A 136 -17.23 -10.58 3.05
N GLY A 137 -17.97 -10.40 1.95
CA GLY A 137 -18.49 -9.08 1.56
C GLY A 137 -17.44 -8.14 0.95
N LEU A 138 -16.21 -8.63 0.73
CA LEU A 138 -15.11 -7.98 -0.01
C LEU A 138 -14.92 -8.56 -1.42
N GLU A 139 -15.88 -9.33 -1.94
CA GLU A 139 -15.77 -9.91 -3.27
C GLU A 139 -15.75 -8.81 -4.36
N LEU A 140 -15.01 -9.08 -5.44
CA LEU A 140 -14.92 -8.25 -6.65
C LEU A 140 -16.12 -8.45 -7.58
#